data_AF-A0A0S6U5Q8-F1
#
_entry.id   AF-A0A0S6U5Q8-F1
#
_cell.length_a   1.000
_cell.length_b   1.000
_cell.length_c   1.000
_cell.angle_alpha   90.00
_cell.angle_beta   90.00
_cell.angle_gamma   90.00
#
_symmetry.space_group_name_H-M   'P 1'
#
loop_
_entity.id
_entity.type
_entity.pdbx_description
1 polymer ?
#
loop_
_entity_poly.entity_id
_entity_poly.type
_entity_poly.pdbx_seq_one_letter_code
_entity_poly.pdbx_strand_id
1 'polypeptide(L)'
;MSFELPKFTPPDFTQDFLVKAPDCKTEEVVIEGVAPRHYHALSIYPEYFKIKGKWVIANESRMDTVAIVTPEDDIEVVEFRNLKLGDKVVVGRTEDASEGIYMYAGGFVAKDGNSDTFAFRSGRSRETAFSKDYDDLYEIMKYEKEHNGKITWVLGPSIALDDESRAAFASLVENGYVNAILSGNTLATYDLEKGMFGTVLGQETFEAEKNAHYNYMEAINEARRAGSLEELMASGKVKDGILKACVEKDVPVVLAGTIRDRFTLPNVYDNVYEAQDAMRKHTRKSTMLICLSTVLHTIASGNMTPSYTVRDGVVRPVYIYSIDIQEFSVNKLSDRGTLEVKTLVTNAQDFITNIAKALVK
;
A
#
# COMPACT_ATOMS: atom_id res chain seq x y z
N MET A 1 -13.31 -16.20 -17.53
CA MET A 1 -12.20 -15.81 -18.43
C MET A 1 -11.00 -15.57 -17.54
N SER A 2 -9.83 -16.08 -17.91
CA SER A 2 -8.59 -15.77 -17.17
C SER A 2 -8.36 -14.26 -17.20
N PHE A 3 -7.99 -13.67 -16.06
CA PHE A 3 -7.66 -12.26 -15.98
C PHE A 3 -6.47 -11.92 -16.90
N GLU A 4 -6.57 -10.80 -17.62
CA GLU A 4 -5.49 -10.24 -18.43
C GLU A 4 -5.15 -8.82 -17.96
N LEU A 5 -3.86 -8.53 -17.80
CA LEU A 5 -3.39 -7.22 -17.39
C LEU A 5 -3.68 -6.16 -18.47
N PRO A 6 -4.29 -5.01 -18.13
CA PRO A 6 -4.50 -3.92 -19.07
C PRO A 6 -3.18 -3.44 -19.67
N LYS A 7 -3.15 -3.28 -21.01
CA LYS A 7 -1.99 -2.74 -21.71
C LYS A 7 -1.95 -1.23 -21.59
N PHE A 8 -0.81 -0.68 -21.17
CA PHE A 8 -0.58 0.75 -21.17
C PHE A 8 -0.36 1.28 -22.60
N THR A 9 -1.08 2.33 -22.96
CA THR A 9 -0.84 3.08 -24.20
C THR A 9 -0.15 4.40 -23.82
N PRO A 10 1.12 4.64 -24.17
CA PRO A 10 1.78 5.91 -23.85
C PRO A 10 1.19 7.08 -24.64
N PRO A 11 1.43 8.33 -24.21
CA PRO A 11 1.14 9.50 -25.01
C PRO A 11 1.79 9.40 -26.40
N ASP A 12 1.10 9.86 -27.43
CA ASP A 12 1.72 10.02 -28.74
C ASP A 12 2.60 11.29 -28.73
N PHE A 13 3.88 11.10 -28.42
CA PHE A 13 4.87 12.18 -28.36
C PHE A 13 5.17 12.84 -29.70
N THR A 14 4.56 12.38 -30.81
CA THR A 14 4.65 13.07 -32.10
C THR A 14 3.64 14.22 -32.23
N GLN A 15 2.68 14.33 -31.30
CA GLN A 15 1.71 15.42 -31.31
C GLN A 15 2.39 16.79 -31.14
N ASP A 16 1.95 17.76 -31.94
CA ASP A 16 2.55 19.09 -32.07
C ASP A 16 2.80 19.79 -30.72
N PHE A 17 1.86 19.68 -29.78
CA PHE A 17 1.97 20.35 -28.47
C PHE A 17 3.07 19.72 -27.60
N LEU A 18 3.29 18.41 -27.67
CA LEU A 18 4.35 17.69 -26.95
C LEU A 18 5.72 17.91 -27.60
N VAL A 19 5.77 18.00 -28.94
CA VAL A 19 7.00 18.29 -29.68
C VAL A 19 7.46 19.72 -29.42
N LYS A 20 6.54 20.70 -29.45
CA LYS A 20 6.83 22.13 -29.25
C LYS A 20 6.96 22.55 -27.78
N ALA A 21 6.56 21.70 -26.84
CA ALA A 21 6.73 21.95 -25.41
C ALA A 21 8.20 22.28 -25.06
N PRO A 22 8.46 23.19 -24.12
CA PRO A 22 9.81 23.44 -23.64
C PRO A 22 10.32 22.27 -22.78
N ASP A 23 11.62 22.24 -22.54
CA ASP A 23 12.17 21.43 -21.45
C ASP A 23 11.66 21.97 -20.10
N CYS A 24 11.47 21.07 -19.13
CA CYS A 24 11.06 21.45 -17.78
C CYS A 24 12.13 22.32 -17.12
N LYS A 25 11.67 23.27 -16.30
CA LYS A 25 12.56 24.12 -15.51
C LYS A 25 12.90 23.43 -14.20
N THR A 26 14.11 23.65 -13.72
CA THR A 26 14.54 23.18 -12.41
C THR A 26 15.15 24.33 -11.61
N GLU A 27 14.98 24.27 -10.29
CA GLU A 27 15.66 25.14 -9.35
C GLU A 27 16.38 24.28 -8.30
N GLU A 28 17.53 24.76 -7.84
CA GLU A 28 18.32 24.03 -6.83
C GLU A 28 17.78 24.26 -5.43
N VAL A 29 17.76 23.19 -4.64
CA VAL A 29 17.49 23.26 -3.21
C VAL A 29 18.66 23.98 -2.51
N VAL A 30 18.36 25.12 -1.89
CA VAL A 30 19.33 25.95 -1.16
C VAL A 30 19.24 25.79 0.37
N ILE A 31 18.18 25.15 0.86
CA ILE A 31 17.98 24.80 2.27
C ILE A 31 17.50 23.35 2.31
N GLU A 32 18.19 22.50 3.05
CA GLU A 32 17.83 21.09 3.21
C GLU A 32 16.38 20.94 3.69
N GLY A 33 15.63 20.04 3.05
CA GLY A 33 14.21 19.80 3.33
C GLY A 33 13.24 20.87 2.81
N VAL A 34 13.71 21.88 2.06
CA VAL A 34 12.88 22.99 1.57
C VAL A 34 12.90 23.06 0.04
N ALA A 35 11.75 22.76 -0.56
CA ALA A 35 11.57 22.90 -2.01
C ALA A 35 11.62 24.38 -2.45
N PRO A 36 12.12 24.67 -3.67
CA PRO A 36 12.05 26.01 -4.25
C PRO A 36 10.61 26.49 -4.43
N ARG A 37 10.43 27.80 -4.60
CA ARG A 37 9.12 28.34 -4.94
C ARG A 37 8.66 27.78 -6.29
N HIS A 38 7.35 27.64 -6.45
CA HIS A 38 6.75 27.10 -7.67
C HIS A 38 7.17 25.66 -8.01
N TYR A 39 7.66 24.87 -7.04
CA TYR A 39 7.86 23.43 -7.21
C TYR A 39 6.63 22.75 -7.81
N HIS A 40 6.86 21.76 -8.66
CA HIS A 40 5.80 20.87 -9.13
C HIS A 40 5.52 19.78 -8.08
N ALA A 41 4.26 19.60 -7.71
CA ALA A 41 3.84 18.58 -6.75
C ALA A 41 3.29 17.39 -7.52
N LEU A 42 3.82 16.19 -7.30
CA LEU A 42 3.32 15.02 -8.01
C LEU A 42 1.94 14.60 -7.52
N SER A 43 1.14 14.13 -8.47
CA SER A 43 -0.07 13.36 -8.28
C SER A 43 0.27 11.87 -8.03
N ILE A 44 -0.71 10.97 -8.22
CA ILE A 44 -0.49 9.52 -8.23
C ILE A 44 -0.40 8.93 -9.64
N TYR A 45 -0.71 9.73 -10.67
CA TYR A 45 -0.80 9.31 -12.07
C TYR A 45 0.57 9.30 -12.75
N PRO A 46 0.69 8.65 -13.93
CA PRO A 46 1.84 8.81 -14.80
C PRO A 46 2.10 10.27 -15.13
N GLU A 47 3.31 10.74 -14.83
CA GLU A 47 3.76 12.09 -15.14
C GLU A 47 5.05 12.03 -15.93
N TYR A 48 5.11 12.85 -16.98
CA TYR A 48 6.24 12.95 -17.89
C TYR A 48 6.88 14.33 -17.78
N PHE A 49 8.19 14.36 -17.84
CA PHE A 49 9.01 15.56 -17.74
C PHE A 49 9.89 15.65 -18.99
N LYS A 50 9.89 16.81 -19.66
CA LYS A 50 10.70 16.99 -20.86
C LYS A 50 12.11 17.44 -20.46
N ILE A 51 13.10 16.60 -20.69
CA ILE A 51 14.50 16.83 -20.31
C ILE A 51 15.35 16.69 -21.58
N LYS A 52 16.06 17.76 -21.95
CA LYS A 52 16.93 17.80 -23.16
C LYS A 52 16.19 17.31 -24.41
N GLY A 53 14.95 17.75 -24.59
CA GLY A 53 14.09 17.41 -25.72
C GLY A 53 13.40 16.06 -25.65
N LYS A 54 13.60 15.26 -24.60
CA LYS A 54 13.00 13.92 -24.44
C LYS A 54 11.98 13.91 -23.31
N TRP A 55 10.84 13.27 -23.53
CA TRP A 55 9.86 13.03 -22.48
C TRP A 55 10.24 11.80 -21.66
N VAL A 56 10.47 12.01 -20.37
CA VAL A 56 10.90 11.00 -19.40
C VAL A 56 9.77 10.79 -18.40
N ILE A 57 9.35 9.55 -18.18
CA ILE A 57 8.33 9.20 -17.20
C ILE A 57 8.95 9.10 -15.81
N ALA A 58 8.26 9.57 -14.77
CA ALA A 58 8.61 9.19 -13.41
C ALA A 58 8.39 7.68 -13.22
N ASN A 59 9.43 6.91 -12.90
CA ASN A 59 9.28 5.44 -12.78
C ASN A 59 8.47 5.01 -11.55
N GLU A 60 8.42 5.88 -10.55
CA GLU A 60 7.58 5.77 -9.36
C GLU A 60 6.71 7.03 -9.25
N SER A 61 5.62 6.94 -8.47
CA SER A 61 4.82 8.11 -8.12
C SER A 61 4.45 8.09 -6.63
N ARG A 62 4.14 9.27 -6.09
CA ARG A 62 3.73 9.48 -4.70
C ARG A 62 3.07 10.84 -4.61
N MET A 63 1.86 10.88 -4.03
CA MET A 63 1.27 12.19 -3.73
C MET A 63 2.12 12.96 -2.70
N ASP A 64 2.05 14.28 -2.73
CA ASP A 64 2.76 15.16 -1.79
C ASP A 64 4.30 15.00 -1.86
N THR A 65 4.84 14.80 -3.06
CA THR A 65 6.28 14.75 -3.35
C THR A 65 6.66 15.69 -4.49
N VAL A 66 7.97 15.83 -4.72
CA VAL A 66 8.53 16.62 -5.82
C VAL A 66 9.39 15.75 -6.72
N ALA A 67 9.50 16.16 -7.99
CA ALA A 67 10.37 15.52 -8.98
C ALA A 67 11.73 16.21 -8.97
N ILE A 68 12.79 15.41 -8.93
CA ILE A 68 14.18 15.85 -9.05
C ILE A 68 14.75 15.32 -10.36
N VAL A 69 15.39 16.20 -11.14
CA VAL A 69 16.14 15.78 -12.33
C VAL A 69 17.52 15.30 -11.89
N THR A 70 17.77 14.01 -12.10
CA THR A 70 19.03 13.35 -11.78
C THR A 70 20.14 13.73 -12.78
N PRO A 71 21.43 13.55 -12.43
CA PRO A 71 22.54 13.75 -13.38
C PRO A 71 22.44 12.93 -14.67
N GLU A 72 21.76 11.79 -14.63
CA GLU A 72 21.53 10.86 -15.74
C GLU A 72 20.33 11.28 -16.64
N ASP A 73 19.75 12.46 -16.42
CA ASP A 73 18.56 12.96 -17.11
C ASP A 73 17.30 12.11 -16.86
N ASP A 74 17.23 11.44 -15.71
CA ASP A 74 16.06 10.71 -15.20
C ASP A 74 15.35 11.47 -14.07
N ILE A 75 14.16 11.01 -13.67
CA ILE A 75 13.35 11.59 -12.60
C ILE A 75 13.41 10.73 -11.34
N GLU A 76 13.82 11.35 -10.24
CA GLU A 76 13.66 10.81 -8.90
C GLU A 76 12.49 11.50 -8.18
N VAL A 77 11.63 10.72 -7.53
CA VAL A 77 10.47 11.23 -6.78
C VAL A 77 10.80 11.23 -5.30
N VAL A 78 10.79 12.42 -4.67
CA VAL A 78 11.33 12.62 -3.33
C VAL A 78 10.36 13.38 -2.44
N GLU A 79 10.21 12.92 -1.19
CA GLU A 79 9.46 13.64 -0.17
C GLU A 79 10.16 14.94 0.20
N PHE A 80 9.40 16.01 0.49
CA PHE A 80 9.98 17.30 0.89
C PHE A 80 11.05 17.19 1.97
N ARG A 81 10.83 16.35 2.99
CA ARG A 81 11.78 16.15 4.10
C ARG A 81 13.11 15.52 3.69
N ASN A 82 13.16 14.87 2.53
CA ASN A 82 14.32 14.13 2.03
C ASN A 82 15.11 14.95 0.99
N LEU A 83 14.69 16.18 0.69
CA LEU A 83 15.41 17.10 -0.21
C LEU A 83 16.77 17.50 0.36
N LYS A 84 17.81 17.37 -0.46
CA LYS A 84 19.20 17.69 -0.14
C LYS A 84 19.64 18.95 -0.85
N LEU A 85 20.66 19.60 -0.31
CA LEU A 85 21.28 20.76 -0.94
C LEU A 85 21.80 20.43 -2.35
N GLY A 86 21.44 21.26 -3.32
CA GLY A 86 21.81 21.10 -4.73
C GLY A 86 20.89 20.20 -5.55
N ASP A 87 19.88 19.55 -4.95
CA ASP A 87 18.88 18.80 -5.69
C ASP A 87 18.16 19.71 -6.69
N LYS A 88 18.04 19.28 -7.95
CA LYS A 88 17.39 20.03 -9.03
C LYS A 88 15.91 19.71 -9.11
N VAL A 89 15.12 20.41 -8.30
CA VAL A 89 13.67 20.22 -8.21
C VAL A 89 12.98 20.84 -9.42
N VAL A 90 12.08 20.10 -10.05
CA VAL A 90 11.25 20.61 -11.15
C VAL A 90 10.30 21.69 -10.62
N VAL A 91 10.24 22.82 -11.35
CA VAL A 91 9.32 23.94 -11.06
C VAL A 91 8.34 24.14 -12.21
N GLY A 92 7.08 24.39 -11.85
CA GLY A 92 5.95 24.50 -12.76
C GLY A 92 4.63 24.26 -12.01
N ARG A 93 3.52 24.74 -12.57
CA ARG A 93 2.17 24.59 -12.02
C ARG A 93 1.19 24.02 -13.03
N THR A 94 1.55 23.93 -14.31
CA THR A 94 0.70 23.33 -15.35
C THR A 94 1.19 21.93 -15.72
N GLU A 95 0.24 21.03 -15.93
CA GLU A 95 0.47 19.61 -16.22
C GLU A 95 0.04 19.24 -17.65
N ASP A 96 -0.14 20.23 -18.52
CA ASP A 96 -0.64 20.11 -19.90
C ASP A 96 0.48 20.15 -20.95
N ALA A 97 1.72 19.87 -20.52
CA ALA A 97 2.97 19.98 -21.28
C ALA A 97 3.49 21.40 -21.53
N SER A 98 2.74 22.47 -21.25
CA SER A 98 3.18 23.84 -21.56
C SER A 98 4.44 24.28 -20.80
N GLU A 99 4.71 23.69 -19.63
CA GLU A 99 5.91 23.92 -18.82
C GLU A 99 6.90 22.74 -18.87
N GLY A 100 6.75 21.82 -19.83
CA GLY A 100 7.57 20.61 -19.91
C GLY A 100 7.18 19.55 -18.89
N ILE A 101 5.98 19.65 -18.29
CA ILE A 101 5.40 18.71 -17.32
C ILE A 101 4.06 18.23 -17.90
N TYR A 102 3.85 16.92 -17.99
CA TYR A 102 2.66 16.34 -18.58
C TYR A 102 2.10 15.19 -17.73
N MET A 103 0.94 15.41 -17.11
CA MET A 103 0.21 14.36 -16.40
C MET A 103 -0.68 13.59 -17.39
N TYR A 104 -0.61 12.26 -17.34
CA TYR A 104 -1.28 11.38 -18.28
C TYR A 104 -2.07 10.26 -17.59
N ALA A 105 -3.36 10.52 -17.36
CA ALA A 105 -4.30 9.54 -16.79
C ALA A 105 -4.94 8.61 -17.85
N GLY A 106 -4.73 8.85 -19.14
CA GLY A 106 -5.42 8.13 -20.23
C GLY A 106 -4.84 6.76 -20.59
N GLY A 107 -3.71 6.37 -19.99
CA GLY A 107 -2.91 5.25 -20.49
C GLY A 107 -3.50 3.86 -20.30
N PHE A 108 -4.45 3.69 -19.38
CA PHE A 108 -5.12 2.41 -19.10
C PHE A 108 -6.58 2.37 -19.58
N VAL A 109 -7.07 3.42 -20.24
CA VAL A 109 -8.44 3.47 -20.75
C VAL A 109 -8.55 2.61 -22.01
N ALA A 110 -9.44 1.61 -21.98
CA ALA A 110 -9.77 0.84 -23.17
C ALA A 110 -10.41 1.75 -24.23
N LYS A 111 -10.01 1.63 -25.50
CA LYS A 111 -10.55 2.44 -26.62
C LYS A 111 -12.05 2.23 -26.87
N ASP A 112 -12.66 1.24 -26.23
CA ASP A 112 -14.08 0.97 -26.33
C ASP A 112 -14.85 1.90 -25.39
N GLY A 113 -15.04 3.12 -25.87
CA GLY A 113 -15.86 4.13 -25.24
C GLY A 113 -17.28 3.65 -25.04
N ASN A 114 -17.66 3.42 -23.80
CA ASN A 114 -19.06 3.45 -23.37
C ASN A 114 -19.12 4.00 -21.94
N SER A 115 -18.72 5.27 -21.78
CA SER A 115 -19.17 6.05 -20.63
C SER A 115 -20.62 6.44 -20.90
N ASP A 116 -21.57 5.62 -20.47
CA ASP A 116 -22.98 5.95 -20.58
C ASP A 116 -23.22 7.32 -19.91
N THR A 117 -23.64 8.29 -20.72
CA THR A 117 -23.94 9.68 -20.32
C THR A 117 -25.09 9.80 -19.31
N PHE A 118 -25.70 8.69 -18.92
CA PHE A 118 -26.77 8.60 -17.93
C PHE A 118 -26.65 7.29 -17.11
N ALA A 119 -25.88 7.31 -16.03
CA ALA A 119 -25.73 6.16 -15.13
C ALA A 119 -26.43 6.43 -13.79
N PHE A 120 -27.52 5.70 -13.50
CA PHE A 120 -27.98 5.54 -12.12
C PHE A 120 -26.90 4.76 -11.35
N ARG A 121 -26.49 5.25 -10.17
CA ARG A 121 -25.46 4.63 -9.28
C ARG A 121 -24.02 4.67 -9.80
N SER A 122 -23.51 5.84 -10.16
CA SER A 122 -22.08 6.06 -10.42
C SER A 122 -21.16 5.92 -9.19
N GLY A 123 -21.73 5.77 -7.99
CA GLY A 123 -21.00 5.48 -6.74
C GLY A 123 -21.41 4.13 -6.15
N ARG A 124 -20.43 3.39 -5.61
CA ARG A 124 -20.65 2.12 -4.90
C ARG A 124 -21.42 2.38 -3.60
N SER A 125 -22.47 1.60 -3.35
CA SER A 125 -23.30 1.65 -2.14
C SER A 125 -23.34 0.29 -1.47
N ARG A 126 -23.76 0.25 -0.19
CA ARG A 126 -24.06 -0.98 0.57
C ARG A 126 -25.06 -1.92 -0.11
N GLU A 127 -25.82 -1.45 -1.09
CA GLU A 127 -26.78 -2.22 -1.89
C GLU A 127 -26.18 -2.84 -3.17
N THR A 128 -24.86 -2.78 -3.35
CA THR A 128 -24.17 -3.34 -4.53
C THR A 128 -23.82 -4.81 -4.27
N ALA A 129 -24.11 -5.70 -5.23
CA ALA A 129 -23.67 -7.08 -5.14
C ALA A 129 -22.16 -7.17 -5.41
N PHE A 130 -21.40 -7.63 -4.41
CA PHE A 130 -19.93 -7.72 -4.46
C PHE A 130 -19.40 -9.06 -4.97
N SER A 131 -20.26 -10.03 -5.32
CA SER A 131 -19.81 -11.38 -5.71
C SER A 131 -18.82 -11.36 -6.87
N LYS A 132 -19.07 -10.50 -7.86
CA LYS A 132 -18.13 -10.28 -8.98
C LYS A 132 -16.82 -9.63 -8.53
N ASP A 133 -16.84 -8.72 -7.55
CA ASP A 133 -15.62 -8.10 -7.03
C ASP A 133 -14.71 -9.13 -6.36
N TYR A 134 -15.27 -10.12 -5.67
CA TYR A 134 -14.51 -11.25 -5.11
C TYR A 134 -13.91 -12.12 -6.22
N ASP A 135 -14.71 -12.49 -7.23
CA ASP A 135 -14.21 -13.29 -8.36
C ASP A 135 -13.04 -12.57 -9.08
N ASP A 136 -13.20 -11.28 -9.39
CA ASP A 136 -12.14 -10.46 -9.99
C ASP A 136 -10.90 -10.40 -9.08
N LEU A 137 -11.10 -10.20 -7.77
CA LEU A 137 -10.03 -10.15 -6.78
C LEU A 137 -9.24 -11.46 -6.75
N TYR A 138 -9.92 -12.61 -6.75
CA TYR A 138 -9.27 -13.92 -6.75
C TYR A 138 -8.41 -14.13 -7.99
N GLU A 139 -8.93 -13.78 -9.17
CA GLU A 139 -8.20 -13.94 -10.43
C GLU A 139 -6.99 -13.00 -10.51
N ILE A 140 -7.11 -11.76 -10.03
CA ILE A 140 -5.98 -10.82 -9.93
C ILE A 140 -4.92 -11.35 -8.96
N MET A 141 -5.30 -11.83 -7.78
CA MET A 141 -4.34 -12.36 -6.81
C MET A 141 -3.60 -13.60 -7.33
N LYS A 142 -4.28 -14.50 -8.05
CA LYS A 142 -3.65 -15.63 -8.74
C LYS A 142 -2.66 -15.13 -9.80
N TYR A 143 -3.09 -14.20 -10.64
CA TYR A 143 -2.24 -13.61 -11.68
C TYR A 143 -0.98 -12.98 -11.09
N GLU A 144 -1.13 -12.15 -10.04
CA GLU A 144 0.01 -11.51 -9.39
C GLU A 144 0.97 -12.56 -8.82
N LYS A 145 0.46 -13.59 -8.14
CA LYS A 145 1.33 -14.67 -7.64
C LYS A 145 2.06 -15.40 -8.77
N GLU A 146 1.38 -15.76 -9.85
CA GLU A 146 1.95 -16.47 -11.00
C GLU A 146 3.02 -15.65 -11.75
N HIS A 147 2.88 -14.32 -11.76
CA HIS A 147 3.75 -13.41 -12.50
C HIS A 147 4.74 -12.64 -11.59
N ASN A 148 5.00 -13.15 -10.38
CA ASN A 148 5.90 -12.55 -9.39
C ASN A 148 5.54 -11.08 -9.04
N GLY A 149 4.25 -10.77 -9.05
CA GLY A 149 3.67 -9.57 -8.48
C GLY A 149 3.99 -9.39 -7.01
N LYS A 150 3.71 -8.20 -6.48
CA LYS A 150 3.97 -7.80 -5.10
C LYS A 150 2.65 -7.38 -4.46
N ILE A 151 2.04 -8.31 -3.73
CA ILE A 151 0.81 -8.12 -2.97
C ILE A 151 1.20 -7.67 -1.55
N THR A 152 1.02 -6.38 -1.28
CA THR A 152 1.25 -5.78 0.03
C THR A 152 -0.07 -5.67 0.78
N TRP A 153 -0.10 -6.15 2.02
CA TRP A 153 -1.28 -6.11 2.87
C TRP A 153 -1.13 -5.06 3.96
N VAL A 154 -2.16 -4.25 4.16
CA VAL A 154 -2.25 -3.31 5.27
C VAL A 154 -3.29 -3.84 6.24
N LEU A 155 -2.87 -4.31 7.42
CA LEU A 155 -3.71 -5.10 8.30
C LEU A 155 -4.05 -4.38 9.60
N GLY A 156 -5.34 -4.35 9.93
CA GLY A 156 -5.85 -3.97 11.24
C GLY A 156 -5.91 -5.12 12.22
N PRO A 157 -5.93 -4.84 13.53
CA PRO A 157 -5.79 -5.85 14.59
C PRO A 157 -6.94 -6.88 14.61
N SER A 158 -8.11 -6.57 14.04
CA SER A 158 -9.29 -7.44 14.02
C SER A 158 -9.02 -8.83 13.43
N ILE A 159 -8.04 -8.95 12.52
CA ILE A 159 -7.65 -10.22 11.88
C ILE A 159 -6.94 -11.17 12.86
N ALA A 160 -6.28 -10.64 13.88
CA ALA A 160 -5.60 -11.46 14.89
C ALA A 160 -6.53 -11.83 16.06
N LEU A 161 -7.76 -11.29 16.09
CA LEU A 161 -8.66 -11.49 17.23
C LEU A 161 -9.49 -12.77 17.15
N ASP A 162 -9.61 -13.38 15.98
CA ASP A 162 -10.42 -14.57 15.74
C ASP A 162 -9.58 -15.69 15.13
N ASP A 163 -9.82 -16.93 15.56
CA ASP A 163 -9.01 -18.10 15.21
C ASP A 163 -9.09 -18.46 13.72
N GLU A 164 -10.28 -18.41 13.13
CA GLU A 164 -10.47 -18.76 11.71
C GLU A 164 -9.80 -17.72 10.81
N SER A 165 -10.01 -16.43 11.08
CA SER A 165 -9.41 -15.34 10.30
C SER A 165 -7.89 -15.26 10.45
N ARG A 166 -7.36 -15.51 11.65
CA ARG A 166 -5.92 -15.57 11.92
C ARG A 166 -5.27 -16.74 11.17
N ALA A 167 -5.85 -17.93 11.24
CA ALA A 167 -5.37 -19.10 10.51
C ALA A 167 -5.51 -18.93 8.98
N ALA A 168 -6.61 -18.35 8.51
CA ALA A 168 -6.83 -18.04 7.11
C ALA A 168 -5.74 -17.11 6.57
N PHE A 169 -5.41 -16.03 7.30
CA PHE A 169 -4.35 -15.12 6.88
C PHE A 169 -2.97 -15.79 6.89
N ALA A 170 -2.64 -16.58 7.93
CA ALA A 170 -1.40 -17.35 7.96
C ALA A 170 -1.28 -18.29 6.75
N SER A 171 -2.37 -18.96 6.36
CA SER A 171 -2.38 -19.83 5.17
C SER A 171 -2.08 -19.07 3.87
N LEU A 172 -2.54 -17.81 3.74
CA LEU A 172 -2.25 -16.97 2.57
C LEU A 172 -0.77 -16.59 2.50
N VAL A 173 -0.14 -16.31 3.66
CA VAL A 173 1.31 -16.10 3.76
C VAL A 173 2.06 -17.36 3.31
N GLU A 174 1.68 -18.52 3.84
CA GLU A 174 2.33 -19.80 3.54
C GLU A 174 2.25 -20.20 2.07
N ASN A 175 1.20 -19.77 1.38
CA ASN A 175 0.91 -20.06 -0.02
C ASN A 175 1.35 -18.93 -0.98
N GLY A 176 2.08 -17.92 -0.49
CA GLY A 176 2.72 -16.90 -1.33
C GLY A 176 1.78 -15.82 -1.88
N TYR A 177 0.63 -15.59 -1.25
CA TYR A 177 -0.29 -14.48 -1.58
C TYR A 177 -0.03 -13.21 -0.78
N VAL A 178 1.04 -13.19 0.03
CA VAL A 178 1.45 -12.06 0.86
C VAL A 178 2.94 -11.84 0.63
N ASN A 179 3.33 -10.63 0.19
CA ASN A 179 4.73 -10.27 -0.04
C ASN A 179 5.26 -9.23 0.94
N ALA A 180 4.39 -8.52 1.64
CA ALA A 180 4.72 -7.64 2.75
C ALA A 180 3.46 -7.37 3.59
N ILE A 181 3.64 -7.14 4.88
CA ILE A 181 2.57 -6.67 5.78
C ILE A 181 2.97 -5.30 6.35
N LEU A 182 2.06 -4.34 6.26
CA LEU A 182 2.14 -3.04 6.91
C LEU A 182 1.07 -3.01 8.00
N SER A 183 1.48 -2.86 9.27
CA SER A 183 0.55 -2.85 10.39
C SER A 183 1.10 -2.02 11.55
N GLY A 184 0.51 -2.18 12.73
CA GLY A 184 0.95 -1.56 13.96
C GLY A 184 1.13 -2.57 15.09
N ASN A 185 1.68 -2.10 16.20
CA ASN A 185 2.00 -2.88 17.39
C ASN A 185 0.81 -3.73 17.91
N THR A 186 -0.41 -3.20 17.83
CA THR A 186 -1.61 -3.87 18.35
C THR A 186 -1.90 -5.20 17.64
N LEU A 187 -1.83 -5.26 16.30
CA LEU A 187 -2.06 -6.52 15.57
C LEU A 187 -1.01 -7.56 15.94
N ALA A 188 0.26 -7.14 15.89
CA ALA A 188 1.38 -8.02 16.15
C ALA A 188 1.32 -8.59 17.57
N THR A 189 0.97 -7.77 18.56
CA THR A 189 0.87 -8.21 19.95
C THR A 189 -0.27 -9.21 20.15
N TYR A 190 -1.45 -8.99 19.57
CA TYR A 190 -2.55 -9.98 19.68
C TYR A 190 -2.22 -11.30 18.97
N ASP A 191 -1.54 -11.25 17.82
CA ASP A 191 -1.10 -12.46 17.13
C ASP A 191 -0.12 -13.29 17.96
N LEU A 192 0.83 -12.63 18.65
CA LEU A 192 1.75 -13.27 19.59
C LEU A 192 1.05 -13.79 20.84
N GLU A 193 0.17 -12.98 21.42
CA GLU A 193 -0.61 -13.36 22.61
C GLU A 193 -1.35 -14.66 22.36
N LYS A 194 -2.05 -14.75 21.22
CA LYS A 194 -2.78 -15.95 20.83
C LYS A 194 -1.86 -17.13 20.59
N GLY A 195 -0.75 -16.93 19.88
CA GLY A 195 0.22 -17.98 19.58
C GLY A 195 1.03 -18.47 20.79
N MET A 196 1.09 -17.70 21.88
CA MET A 196 1.83 -18.06 23.10
C MET A 196 0.92 -18.58 24.21
N PHE A 197 -0.25 -17.97 24.39
CA PHE A 197 -1.10 -18.15 25.55
C PHE A 197 -2.50 -18.66 25.21
N GLY A 198 -2.87 -18.75 23.93
CA GLY A 198 -4.21 -19.17 23.51
C GLY A 198 -5.29 -18.10 23.70
N THR A 199 -4.93 -16.90 24.17
CA THR A 199 -5.86 -15.81 24.46
C THR A 199 -5.74 -14.65 23.49
N VAL A 200 -6.82 -13.88 23.36
CA VAL A 200 -6.81 -12.54 22.75
C VAL A 200 -7.49 -11.60 23.73
N LEU A 201 -6.90 -10.43 23.99
CA LEU A 201 -7.41 -9.52 25.04
C LEU A 201 -7.50 -10.25 26.39
N GLY A 202 -6.63 -11.24 26.62
CA GLY A 202 -6.61 -12.15 27.77
C GLY A 202 -7.93 -12.88 28.01
N GLN A 203 -8.67 -13.21 26.95
CA GLN A 203 -9.87 -14.04 26.96
C GLN A 203 -9.61 -15.32 26.17
N GLU A 204 -9.98 -16.48 26.71
CA GLU A 204 -9.97 -17.76 25.98
C GLU A 204 -11.25 -17.97 25.16
N THR A 205 -12.41 -17.53 25.68
CA THR A 205 -13.74 -17.79 25.11
C THR A 205 -14.52 -16.53 24.72
N PHE A 206 -13.85 -15.38 24.59
CA PHE A 206 -14.46 -14.06 24.40
C PHE A 206 -15.39 -13.60 25.55
N GLU A 207 -15.34 -14.28 26.70
CA GLU A 207 -16.00 -13.85 27.94
C GLU A 207 -15.07 -12.94 28.75
N ALA A 208 -15.64 -12.01 29.51
CA ALA A 208 -14.86 -11.02 30.26
C ALA A 208 -14.06 -11.66 31.41
N GLU A 209 -12.77 -11.93 31.18
CA GLU A 209 -11.85 -12.45 32.18
C GLU A 209 -11.11 -11.34 32.94
N LYS A 210 -10.85 -11.56 34.24
CA LYS A 210 -10.20 -10.58 35.14
C LYS A 210 -8.76 -10.25 34.74
N ASN A 211 -8.13 -11.04 33.87
CA ASN A 211 -6.71 -10.94 33.52
C ASN A 211 -6.43 -10.46 32.09
N ALA A 212 -7.46 -9.93 31.41
CA ALA A 212 -7.45 -9.49 30.01
C ALA A 212 -6.22 -8.68 29.55
N HIS A 213 -5.63 -7.88 30.45
CA HIS A 213 -4.52 -6.99 30.14
C HIS A 213 -3.13 -7.62 30.31
N TYR A 214 -3.00 -8.68 31.11
CA TYR A 214 -1.69 -9.22 31.49
C TYR A 214 -1.02 -9.99 30.35
N ASN A 215 -1.74 -10.85 29.64
CA ASN A 215 -1.14 -11.65 28.55
C ASN A 215 -0.66 -10.79 27.39
N TYR A 216 -1.39 -9.72 27.05
CA TYR A 216 -0.95 -8.73 26.06
C TYR A 216 0.40 -8.11 26.44
N MET A 217 0.54 -7.66 27.69
CA MET A 217 1.80 -7.07 28.16
C MET A 217 2.91 -8.11 28.28
N GLU A 218 2.57 -9.34 28.67
CA GLU A 218 3.55 -10.41 28.80
C GLU A 218 4.08 -10.88 27.44
N ALA A 219 3.24 -10.89 26.40
CA ALA A 219 3.70 -11.15 25.03
C ALA A 219 4.76 -10.12 24.60
N ILE A 220 4.55 -8.84 24.93
CA ILE A 220 5.56 -7.80 24.65
C ILE A 220 6.81 -8.01 25.49
N ASN A 221 6.68 -8.31 26.79
CA ASN A 221 7.83 -8.58 27.66
C ASN A 221 8.67 -9.75 27.13
N GLU A 222 8.02 -10.83 26.71
CA GLU A 222 8.69 -12.01 26.14
C GLU A 222 9.40 -11.69 24.83
N ALA A 223 8.77 -10.93 23.93
CA ALA A 223 9.43 -10.45 22.72
C ALA A 223 10.66 -9.59 23.03
N ARG A 224 10.56 -8.68 24.00
CA ARG A 224 11.69 -7.83 24.41
C ARG A 224 12.78 -8.59 25.16
N ARG A 225 12.44 -9.62 25.92
CA ARG A 225 13.41 -10.54 26.54
C ARG A 225 14.16 -11.36 25.50
N ALA A 226 13.48 -11.76 24.42
CA ALA A 226 14.11 -12.45 23.31
C ALA A 226 15.10 -11.54 22.58
N GLY A 227 14.74 -10.27 22.35
CA GLY A 227 15.57 -9.27 21.68
C GLY A 227 14.96 -8.84 20.34
N SER A 228 14.35 -9.77 19.62
CA SER A 228 13.56 -9.52 18.42
C SER A 228 12.38 -10.50 18.28
N LEU A 229 11.46 -10.22 17.35
CA LEU A 229 10.39 -11.16 17.00
C LEU A 229 10.93 -12.47 16.42
N GLU A 230 11.97 -12.42 15.60
CA GLU A 230 12.62 -13.58 15.00
C GLU A 230 13.23 -14.49 16.08
N GLU A 231 13.93 -13.92 17.07
CA GLU A 231 14.47 -14.65 18.22
C GLU A 231 13.35 -15.23 19.10
N LEU A 232 12.25 -14.50 19.28
CA LEU A 232 11.08 -15.01 19.99
C LEU A 232 10.47 -16.22 19.27
N MET A 233 10.30 -16.16 17.95
CA MET A 233 9.81 -17.30 17.15
C MET A 233 10.75 -18.50 17.26
N ALA A 234 12.06 -18.28 17.14
CA ALA A 234 13.09 -19.30 17.24
C ALA A 234 13.12 -19.99 18.63
N SER A 235 12.69 -19.30 19.69
CA SER A 235 12.59 -19.88 21.05
C SER A 235 11.52 -20.98 21.17
N GLY A 236 10.61 -21.10 20.19
CA GLY A 236 9.51 -22.07 20.21
C GLY A 236 8.37 -21.71 21.16
N LYS A 237 8.39 -20.53 21.79
CA LYS A 237 7.29 -20.04 22.65
C LYS A 237 6.03 -19.72 21.84
N VAL A 238 6.18 -19.23 20.61
CA VAL A 238 5.07 -18.93 19.69
C VAL A 238 4.76 -20.18 18.85
N LYS A 239 3.55 -20.71 18.98
CA LYS A 239 3.17 -22.00 18.39
C LYS A 239 2.72 -21.88 16.94
N ASP A 240 2.01 -20.84 16.58
CA ASP A 240 1.42 -20.58 15.27
C ASP A 240 1.16 -19.07 15.12
N GLY A 241 0.62 -18.65 13.97
CA GLY A 241 0.12 -17.30 13.75
C GLY A 241 0.63 -16.61 12.50
N ILE A 242 0.13 -15.40 12.28
CA ILE A 242 0.46 -14.58 11.12
C ILE A 242 1.95 -14.24 11.11
N LEU A 243 2.48 -13.76 12.24
CA LEU A 243 3.87 -13.38 12.36
C LEU A 243 4.80 -14.58 12.24
N LYS A 244 4.41 -15.72 12.81
CA LYS A 244 5.19 -16.95 12.70
C LYS A 244 5.29 -17.40 11.24
N ALA A 245 4.14 -17.44 10.54
CA ALA A 245 4.12 -17.75 9.12
C ALA A 245 4.97 -16.75 8.31
N CYS A 246 4.98 -15.46 8.68
CA CYS A 246 5.82 -14.47 8.02
C CYS A 246 7.31 -14.73 8.23
N VAL A 247 7.74 -15.04 9.46
CA VAL A 247 9.14 -15.39 9.75
C VAL A 247 9.57 -16.66 9.00
N GLU A 248 8.73 -17.69 8.97
CA GLU A 248 9.03 -18.97 8.30
C GLU A 248 9.07 -18.84 6.76
N LYS A 249 8.36 -17.86 6.20
CA LYS A 249 8.26 -17.61 4.76
C LYS A 249 9.08 -16.40 4.28
N ASP A 250 9.86 -15.80 5.17
CA ASP A 250 10.65 -14.59 4.90
C ASP A 250 9.80 -13.45 4.32
N VAL A 251 8.59 -13.27 4.87
CA VAL A 251 7.69 -12.17 4.50
C VAL A 251 7.94 -10.99 5.43
N PRO A 252 8.36 -9.83 4.90
CA PRO A 252 8.65 -8.65 5.71
C PRO A 252 7.38 -8.08 6.35
N VAL A 253 7.50 -7.75 7.64
CA VAL A 253 6.44 -7.10 8.43
C VAL A 253 6.96 -5.76 8.94
N VAL A 254 6.29 -4.67 8.56
CA VAL A 254 6.59 -3.31 9.04
C VAL A 254 5.53 -2.93 10.07
N LEU A 255 5.97 -2.68 11.30
CA LEU A 255 5.11 -2.29 12.41
C LEU A 255 5.34 -0.82 12.77
N ALA A 256 4.38 0.04 12.44
CA ALA A 256 4.41 1.44 12.82
C ALA A 256 3.84 1.65 14.23
N GLY A 257 4.57 2.35 15.09
CA GLY A 257 4.09 2.76 16.41
C GLY A 257 3.03 3.86 16.32
N THR A 258 2.15 3.91 17.32
CA THR A 258 1.11 4.94 17.45
C THR A 258 1.14 5.57 18.84
N ILE A 259 0.60 6.77 18.97
CA ILE A 259 0.50 7.46 20.28
C ILE A 259 -0.38 6.73 21.31
N ARG A 260 -1.13 5.70 20.90
CA ARG A 260 -1.94 4.87 21.81
C ARG A 260 -1.12 3.71 22.38
N ASP A 261 0.00 3.38 21.76
CA ASP A 261 0.85 2.29 22.22
C ASP A 261 1.53 2.69 23.53
N ARG A 262 1.13 2.01 24.61
CA ARG A 262 1.69 2.21 25.95
C ARG A 262 3.06 1.54 26.10
N PHE A 263 3.29 0.51 25.30
CA PHE A 263 4.46 -0.34 25.28
C PHE A 263 4.50 -1.07 23.93
N THR A 264 5.67 -1.19 23.33
CA THR A 264 5.85 -1.70 21.96
C THR A 264 6.78 -2.89 21.90
N LEU A 265 6.49 -3.79 20.95
CA LEU A 265 7.37 -4.88 20.55
C LEU A 265 8.73 -4.33 20.06
N PRO A 266 9.83 -5.09 20.17
CA PRO A 266 11.16 -4.61 19.81
C PRO A 266 11.32 -4.22 18.33
N ASN A 267 10.53 -4.81 17.43
CA ASN A 267 10.57 -4.55 15.98
C ASN A 267 9.67 -3.38 15.53
N VAL A 268 9.02 -2.66 16.46
CA VAL A 268 8.15 -1.53 16.13
C VAL A 268 8.97 -0.27 15.87
N TYR A 269 8.65 0.44 14.79
CA TYR A 269 9.18 1.76 14.51
C TYR A 269 8.43 2.81 15.32
N ASP A 270 9.02 3.29 16.41
CA ASP A 270 8.44 4.35 17.24
C ASP A 270 8.56 5.74 16.58
N ASN A 271 9.52 5.92 15.66
CA ASN A 271 9.64 7.12 14.84
C ASN A 271 8.76 7.02 13.59
N VAL A 272 7.81 7.94 13.46
CA VAL A 272 6.83 7.94 12.36
C VAL A 272 7.45 8.11 10.96
N TYR A 273 8.60 8.79 10.86
CA TYR A 273 9.29 8.97 9.58
C TYR A 273 10.06 7.73 9.19
N GLU A 274 10.75 7.09 10.13
CA GLU A 274 11.39 5.78 9.89
C GLU A 274 10.35 4.71 9.54
N ALA A 275 9.21 4.71 10.24
CA ALA A 275 8.09 3.83 9.92
C ALA A 275 7.58 4.07 8.49
N GLN A 276 7.39 5.33 8.11
CA GLN A 276 6.93 5.70 6.78
C GLN A 276 7.94 5.30 5.69
N ASP A 277 9.25 5.51 5.93
CA ASP A 277 10.30 5.09 4.99
C ASP A 277 10.36 3.56 4.87
N ALA A 278 10.21 2.83 5.97
CA ALA A 278 10.13 1.38 5.98
C ALA A 278 8.90 0.88 5.19
N MET A 279 7.73 1.49 5.40
CA MET A 279 6.51 1.17 4.63
C MET A 279 6.71 1.46 3.13
N ARG A 280 7.28 2.63 2.78
CA ARG A 280 7.49 3.06 1.39
C ARG A 280 8.39 2.12 0.61
N LYS A 281 9.37 1.46 1.24
CA LYS A 281 10.21 0.44 0.60
C LYS A 281 9.38 -0.68 -0.04
N HIS A 282 8.22 -1.00 0.54
CA HIS A 282 7.29 -2.00 0.04
C HIS A 282 6.24 -1.39 -0.88
N THR A 283 5.56 -0.31 -0.47
CA THR A 283 4.44 0.25 -1.26
C THR A 283 4.86 0.71 -2.66
N ARG A 284 6.07 1.23 -2.83
CA ARG A 284 6.58 1.67 -4.14
C ARG A 284 6.78 0.53 -5.15
N LYS A 285 6.93 -0.71 -4.66
CA LYS A 285 7.12 -1.92 -5.47
C LYS A 285 5.84 -2.75 -5.60
N SER A 286 4.79 -2.38 -4.86
CA SER A 286 3.51 -3.10 -4.88
C SER A 286 2.90 -3.06 -6.27
N THR A 287 2.47 -4.21 -6.75
CA THR A 287 1.54 -4.31 -7.90
C THR A 287 0.10 -4.43 -7.44
N MET A 288 -0.09 -4.73 -6.15
CA MET A 288 -1.37 -4.79 -5.49
C MET A 288 -1.24 -4.37 -4.02
N LEU A 289 -2.14 -3.51 -3.55
CA LEU A 289 -2.27 -3.09 -2.15
C LEU A 289 -3.66 -3.48 -1.64
N ILE A 290 -3.72 -4.30 -0.58
CA ILE A 290 -4.99 -4.70 0.04
C ILE A 290 -5.03 -4.17 1.46
N CYS A 291 -5.91 -3.22 1.70
CA CYS A 291 -6.08 -2.54 2.98
C CYS A 291 -7.30 -3.08 3.72
N LEU A 292 -7.10 -3.55 4.95
CA LEU A 292 -8.11 -4.31 5.69
C LEU A 292 -8.22 -3.83 7.14
N SER A 293 -9.36 -3.22 7.48
CA SER A 293 -9.76 -2.89 8.87
C SER A 293 -8.82 -1.95 9.65
N THR A 294 -8.13 -1.01 8.98
CA THR A 294 -7.27 -0.03 9.68
C THR A 294 -7.19 1.33 8.97
N VAL A 295 -8.04 2.29 9.36
CA VAL A 295 -8.11 3.60 8.70
C VAL A 295 -6.76 4.32 8.63
N LEU A 296 -6.02 4.38 9.75
CA LEU A 296 -4.76 5.12 9.83
C LEU A 296 -3.71 4.56 8.86
N HIS A 297 -3.45 3.25 8.92
CA HIS A 297 -2.43 2.63 8.08
C HIS A 297 -2.89 2.53 6.62
N THR A 298 -4.19 2.33 6.36
CA THR A 298 -4.77 2.36 5.01
C THR A 298 -4.50 3.68 4.33
N ILE A 299 -4.80 4.80 5.01
CA ILE A 299 -4.58 6.14 4.47
C ILE A 299 -3.09 6.41 4.26
N ALA A 300 -2.25 6.09 5.25
CA ALA A 300 -0.80 6.30 5.13
C ALA A 300 -0.21 5.50 3.95
N SER A 301 -0.56 4.22 3.83
CA SER A 301 -0.06 3.33 2.77
C SER A 301 -0.59 3.76 1.39
N GLY A 302 -1.86 4.16 1.30
CA GLY A 302 -2.44 4.70 0.09
C GLY A 302 -1.71 5.93 -0.44
N ASN A 303 -1.43 6.90 0.44
CA ASN A 303 -0.62 8.08 0.10
C ASN A 303 0.79 7.72 -0.42
N MET A 304 1.33 6.57 0.01
CA MET A 304 2.65 6.07 -0.40
C MET A 304 2.61 5.08 -1.56
N THR A 305 1.45 4.79 -2.15
CA THR A 305 1.33 3.80 -3.22
C THR A 305 1.01 4.51 -4.54
N PRO A 306 1.81 4.30 -5.60
CA PRO A 306 1.52 4.88 -6.91
C PRO A 306 0.30 4.18 -7.55
N SER A 307 -0.39 4.84 -8.48
CA SER A 307 -1.46 4.18 -9.27
C SER A 307 -0.92 3.25 -10.36
N TYR A 308 0.38 3.34 -10.64
CA TYR A 308 1.07 2.53 -11.63
C TYR A 308 2.48 2.18 -11.17
N THR A 309 3.11 1.23 -11.84
CA THR A 309 4.52 0.95 -11.67
C THR A 309 5.15 0.61 -13.01
N VAL A 310 6.43 0.90 -13.17
CA VAL A 310 7.22 0.48 -14.32
C VAL A 310 8.00 -0.77 -13.95
N ARG A 311 7.68 -1.89 -14.58
CA ARG A 311 8.36 -3.17 -14.37
C ARG A 311 8.81 -3.74 -15.70
N ASP A 312 10.08 -4.10 -15.79
CA ASP A 312 10.69 -4.65 -17.01
C ASP A 312 10.47 -3.72 -18.24
N GLY A 313 10.47 -2.40 -18.02
CA GLY A 313 10.21 -1.38 -19.05
C GLY A 313 8.74 -1.21 -19.44
N VAL A 314 7.82 -1.93 -18.80
CA VAL A 314 6.38 -1.88 -19.06
C VAL A 314 5.67 -1.17 -17.93
N VAL A 315 4.94 -0.11 -18.27
CA VAL A 315 4.03 0.60 -17.37
C VAL A 315 2.79 -0.28 -17.16
N ARG A 316 2.43 -0.53 -15.90
CA ARG A 316 1.25 -1.33 -15.53
C ARG A 316 0.46 -0.72 -14.37
N PRO A 317 -0.84 -1.01 -14.24
CA PRO A 317 -1.62 -0.49 -13.12
C PRO A 317 -1.25 -1.18 -11.81
N VAL A 318 -1.48 -0.48 -10.70
CA VAL A 318 -1.43 -1.01 -9.33
C VAL A 318 -2.85 -1.18 -8.83
N TYR A 319 -3.21 -2.38 -8.40
CA TYR A 319 -4.56 -2.66 -7.91
C TYR A 319 -4.66 -2.32 -6.43
N ILE A 320 -5.55 -1.41 -6.06
CA ILE A 320 -5.73 -1.01 -4.67
C ILE A 320 -7.13 -1.40 -4.19
N TYR A 321 -7.20 -2.15 -3.10
CA TYR A 321 -8.43 -2.58 -2.46
C TYR A 321 -8.52 -2.01 -1.05
N SER A 322 -9.68 -1.44 -0.70
CA SER A 322 -9.95 -0.96 0.66
C SER A 322 -11.18 -1.66 1.22
N ILE A 323 -10.98 -2.43 2.28
CA ILE A 323 -12.00 -3.25 2.92
C ILE A 323 -12.14 -2.84 4.38
N ASP A 324 -13.36 -2.45 4.74
CA ASP A 324 -13.71 -2.11 6.12
C ASP A 324 -15.22 -2.33 6.32
N ILE A 325 -15.65 -2.55 7.56
CA ILE A 325 -17.08 -2.66 7.89
C ILE A 325 -17.77 -1.29 7.86
N GLN A 326 -16.99 -0.21 8.02
CA GLN A 326 -17.47 1.16 8.01
C GLN A 326 -17.30 1.79 6.63
N GLU A 327 -18.42 2.19 6.03
CA GLU A 327 -18.44 2.90 4.74
C GLU A 327 -17.60 4.19 4.76
N PHE A 328 -17.61 4.92 5.87
CA PHE A 328 -16.78 6.10 6.06
C PHE A 328 -15.28 5.79 5.90
N SER A 329 -14.83 4.66 6.43
CA SER A 329 -13.42 4.24 6.40
C SER A 329 -12.95 3.93 4.97
N VAL A 330 -13.76 3.21 4.19
CA VAL A 330 -13.38 2.86 2.81
C VAL A 330 -13.38 4.07 1.88
N ASN A 331 -14.28 5.04 2.09
CA ASN A 331 -14.36 6.23 1.23
C ASN A 331 -13.18 7.18 1.44
N LYS A 332 -12.54 7.18 2.61
CA LYS A 332 -11.40 8.08 2.89
C LYS A 332 -10.20 7.87 1.98
N LEU A 333 -9.98 6.65 1.49
CA LEU A 333 -8.90 6.37 0.55
C LEU A 333 -9.28 6.75 -0.89
N SER A 334 -10.53 6.53 -1.27
CA SER A 334 -11.06 6.95 -2.57
C SER A 334 -11.05 8.47 -2.73
N ASP A 335 -11.36 9.22 -1.67
CA ASP A 335 -11.39 10.70 -1.66
C ASP A 335 -10.02 11.36 -1.89
N ARG A 336 -8.90 10.62 -1.81
CA ARG A 336 -7.54 11.15 -1.91
C ARG A 336 -6.92 11.06 -3.30
N GLY A 337 -7.77 11.06 -4.33
CA GLY A 337 -7.33 11.05 -5.74
C GLY A 337 -7.16 9.66 -6.34
N THR A 338 -7.41 8.60 -5.55
CA THR A 338 -7.24 7.21 -5.99
C THR A 338 -8.49 6.72 -6.73
N LEU A 339 -8.72 7.24 -7.95
CA LEU A 339 -9.82 6.80 -8.84
C LEU A 339 -9.78 5.29 -9.14
N GLU A 340 -8.68 4.60 -8.81
CA GLU A 340 -8.46 3.17 -9.06
C GLU A 340 -8.66 2.27 -7.82
N VAL A 341 -9.13 2.80 -6.68
CA VAL A 341 -9.41 1.99 -5.48
C VAL A 341 -10.75 1.28 -5.59
N LYS A 342 -10.73 -0.05 -5.51
CA LYS A 342 -11.94 -0.85 -5.32
C LYS A 342 -12.26 -0.96 -3.82
N THR A 343 -13.44 -0.48 -3.44
CA THR A 343 -13.92 -0.55 -2.06
C THR A 343 -14.88 -1.71 -1.84
N LEU A 344 -14.80 -2.35 -0.68
CA LEU A 344 -15.71 -3.40 -0.21
C LEU A 344 -16.13 -3.09 1.23
N VAL A 345 -17.45 -2.96 1.46
CA VAL A 345 -17.98 -2.75 2.82
C VAL A 345 -18.40 -4.11 3.39
N THR A 346 -17.54 -4.73 4.20
CA THR A 346 -17.75 -6.08 4.74
C THR A 346 -16.95 -6.33 6.01
N ASN A 347 -17.29 -7.40 6.73
CA ASN A 347 -16.51 -7.84 7.89
C ASN A 347 -15.14 -8.37 7.43
N ALA A 348 -14.09 -7.94 8.11
CA ALA A 348 -12.71 -8.25 7.73
C ALA A 348 -12.32 -9.73 7.93
N GLN A 349 -12.91 -10.38 8.94
CA GLN A 349 -12.71 -11.79 9.26
C GLN A 349 -13.40 -12.67 8.20
N ASP A 350 -14.66 -12.37 7.87
CA ASP A 350 -15.37 -13.08 6.79
C ASP A 350 -14.66 -12.90 5.44
N PHE A 351 -14.22 -11.68 5.15
CA PHE A 351 -13.47 -11.38 3.93
C PHE A 351 -12.25 -12.28 3.81
N ILE A 352 -11.35 -12.28 4.80
CA ILE A 352 -10.09 -13.02 4.69
C ILE A 352 -10.30 -14.54 4.63
N THR A 353 -11.28 -15.04 5.37
CA THR A 353 -11.67 -16.45 5.34
C THR A 353 -12.17 -16.85 3.96
N ASN A 354 -12.96 -16.01 3.29
CA ASN A 354 -13.40 -16.25 1.91
C ASN A 354 -12.23 -16.18 0.92
N ILE A 355 -11.30 -15.25 1.08
CA ILE A 355 -10.07 -15.18 0.26
C ILE A 355 -9.28 -16.48 0.39
N ALA A 356 -8.99 -16.93 1.62
CA ALA A 356 -8.24 -18.15 1.87
C ALA A 356 -8.94 -19.38 1.27
N LYS A 357 -10.24 -19.56 1.51
CA LYS A 357 -11.04 -20.67 0.96
C LYS A 357 -11.02 -20.71 -0.58
N ALA A 358 -10.96 -19.55 -1.24
CA ALA A 358 -10.93 -19.48 -2.70
C ALA A 358 -9.53 -19.71 -3.31
N LEU A 359 -8.47 -19.32 -2.60
CA LEU A 359 -7.10 -19.25 -3.13
C LEU A 359 -6.16 -20.36 -2.64
N VAL A 360 -6.39 -20.87 -1.44
CA VAL A 360 -5.60 -21.91 -0.79
C VAL A 360 -6.42 -23.20 -0.87
N LYS A 361 -5.87 -24.20 -1.57
CA LYS A 361 -6.51 -25.51 -1.78
C LYS A 361 -5.71 -26.61 -1.12
#